data_AF-A0A353NB85-F1
#
_entry.id   AF-A0A353NB85-F1
#
_cell.length_a   1.000
_cell.length_b   1.000
_cell.length_c   1.000
_cell.angle_alpha   90.00
_cell.angle_beta   90.00
_cell.angle_gamma   90.00
#
_symmetry.space_group_name_H-M   'P 1'
#
loop_
_entity.id
_entity.type
_entity.pdbx_description
1 polymer ?
#
loop_
_entity_poly.entity_id
_entity_poly.type
_entity_poly.pdbx_seq_one_letter_code
_entity_poly.pdbx_strand_id
1 'polypeptide(L)' 'INMVYGAAAAGGRAMTSSSSPGIALMQEGMSSLAAAELPCVIVNAQRGGPGLGSIQPSQADYYQMTRGGG' A
#
# COMPACT_ATOMS: atom_id res chain seq x y z
N ILE A 1 7.44 1.74 -1.50
CA ILE A 1 7.06 2.10 -0.11
C ILE A 1 8.24 2.60 0.73
N ASN A 2 9.44 2.01 0.62
CA ASN A 2 10.60 2.42 1.45
C ASN A 2 11.03 3.89 1.31
N MET A 3 10.86 4.51 0.13
CA MET A 3 11.09 5.97 0.00
C MET A 3 10.10 6.80 0.81
N VAL A 4 8.84 6.34 0.93
CA VAL A 4 7.81 6.99 1.77
C VAL A 4 8.24 6.93 3.24
N TYR A 5 8.79 5.79 3.69
CA TYR A 5 9.36 5.65 5.02
C TYR A 5 10.45 6.70 5.28
N GLY A 6 11.43 6.82 4.38
CA GLY A 6 12.51 7.80 4.53
C GLY A 6 12.00 9.25 4.56
N ALA A 7 11.07 9.59 3.66
CA ALA A 7 10.49 10.93 3.62
C ALA A 7 9.67 11.26 4.88
N ALA A 8 8.86 10.32 5.37
CA ALA A 8 8.09 10.49 6.59
C ALA A 8 8.99 10.60 7.84
N ALA A 9 10.04 9.78 7.92
CA ALA A 9 11.02 9.85 9.01
C ALA A 9 11.79 11.18 9.05
N ALA A 10 11.99 11.82 7.89
CA ALA A 10 12.59 13.15 7.78
C ALA A 10 11.62 14.30 8.13
N GLY A 11 10.38 14.01 8.56
CA GLY A 11 9.35 15.00 8.88
C GLY A 11 8.56 15.52 7.67
N GLY A 12 8.80 14.96 6.49
CA GLY A 12 8.05 15.30 5.28
C GLY A 12 6.67 14.64 5.27
N ARG A 13 5.69 15.30 4.65
CA ARG A 13 4.41 14.66 4.31
C ARG A 13 4.63 13.74 3.10
N ALA A 14 4.51 12.44 3.31
CA ALA A 14 4.82 11.45 2.29
C ALA A 14 3.57 10.70 1.80
N MET A 15 3.52 10.41 0.49
CA MET A 15 2.47 9.59 -0.10
C MET A 15 2.99 8.71 -1.23
N THR A 16 2.27 7.63 -1.52
CA THR A 16 2.45 6.82 -2.73
C THR A 16 1.10 6.31 -3.24
N SER A 17 1.04 5.98 -4.52
CA SER A 17 -0.09 5.27 -5.14
C SER A 17 0.39 3.98 -5.78
N SER A 18 -0.45 2.95 -5.78
CA SER A 18 -0.21 1.69 -6.48
C SER A 18 -1.55 0.98 -6.76
N SER A 19 -1.50 -0.22 -7.31
CA SER A 19 -2.66 -1.10 -7.52
C SER A 19 -2.40 -2.49 -6.92
N SER A 20 -3.44 -3.32 -6.78
CA SER A 20 -3.51 -4.61 -6.08
C SER A 20 -2.18 -5.40 -5.97
N PRO A 21 -1.46 -5.74 -7.06
CA PRO A 21 -0.22 -6.52 -6.96
C PRO A 21 0.93 -5.72 -6.33
N GLY A 22 1.02 -4.44 -6.64
CA GLY A 22 2.00 -3.55 -6.05
C GLY A 22 1.72 -3.29 -4.57
N ILE A 23 0.45 -3.25 -4.15
CA ILE A 23 0.13 -3.17 -2.71
C ILE A 23 0.54 -4.45 -1.98
N ALA A 24 0.39 -5.63 -2.61
CA ALA A 24 0.85 -6.89 -2.03
C ALA A 24 2.36 -6.87 -1.73
N LEU A 25 3.16 -6.32 -2.65
CA LEU A 25 4.61 -6.15 -2.46
C LEU A 25 4.98 -5.11 -1.39
N MET A 26 4.07 -4.21 -1.02
CA MET A 26 4.34 -3.15 -0.05
C MET A 26 3.95 -3.51 1.39
N GLN A 27 3.31 -4.67 1.62
CA GLN A 27 2.80 -5.12 2.94
C GLN A 27 3.84 -5.00 4.06
N GLU A 28 5.06 -5.49 3.82
CA GLU A 28 6.15 -5.42 4.82
C GLU A 28 6.49 -3.98 5.18
N GLY A 29 6.69 -3.11 4.18
CA GLY A 29 6.99 -1.71 4.41
C GLY A 29 5.83 -0.93 5.05
N MET A 30 4.57 -1.32 4.80
CA MET A 30 3.40 -0.77 5.51
C MET A 30 3.42 -1.16 6.99
N SER A 31 3.78 -2.40 7.30
CA SER A 31 3.98 -2.86 8.69
C SER A 31 5.11 -2.07 9.36
N SER A 32 6.24 -1.85 8.67
CA SER A 32 7.34 -1.03 9.21
C SER A 32 6.94 0.43 9.47
N LEU A 33 6.17 1.04 8.57
CA LEU A 33 5.64 2.39 8.76
C LEU A 33 4.72 2.48 9.99
N ALA A 34 3.85 1.50 10.19
CA ALA A 34 2.97 1.43 11.35
C ALA A 34 3.75 1.22 12.65
N ALA A 35 4.74 0.32 12.66
CA ALA A 35 5.59 0.05 13.81
C ALA A 35 6.43 1.27 14.24
N ALA A 36 6.83 2.11 13.27
CA ALA A 36 7.59 3.34 13.51
C ALA A 36 6.69 4.59 13.71
N GLU A 37 5.37 4.42 13.72
CA GLU A 37 4.38 5.51 13.87
C GLU A 37 4.56 6.65 12.84
N LEU A 38 5.02 6.32 11.63
CA LEU A 38 5.34 7.31 10.60
C LEU A 38 4.09 7.69 9.77
N PRO A 39 3.71 8.98 9.74
CA PRO A 39 2.52 9.41 9.01
C PRO A 39 2.74 9.39 7.51
N CYS A 40 1.87 8.70 6.77
CA CYS A 40 1.86 8.73 5.31
C CYS A 40 0.48 8.37 4.74
N VAL A 41 0.29 8.61 3.44
CA VAL A 41 -0.93 8.22 2.70
C VAL A 41 -0.57 7.22 1.60
N ILE A 42 -1.30 6.10 1.55
CA ILE A 42 -1.14 5.05 0.54
C ILE A 42 -2.46 4.89 -0.21
N VAL A 43 -2.44 5.11 -1.52
CA VAL A 43 -3.63 4.98 -2.37
C VAL A 43 -3.57 3.65 -3.12
N ASN A 44 -4.58 2.81 -2.92
CA ASN A 44 -4.81 1.61 -3.72
C ASN A 44 -5.84 1.91 -4.83
N ALA A 45 -5.36 2.09 -6.06
CA ALA A 45 -6.19 2.13 -7.26
C ALA A 45 -6.57 0.69 -7.67
N GLN A 46 -7.66 0.19 -7.10
CA GLN A 46 -8.07 -1.20 -7.23
C GLN A 46 -8.42 -1.59 -8.67
N ARG A 47 -7.84 -2.70 -9.13
CA ARG A 47 -8.13 -3.32 -10.43
C ARG A 47 -8.54 -4.77 -10.23
N GLY A 48 -9.04 -5.44 -11.26
CA GLY A 48 -9.43 -6.86 -11.16
C GLY A 48 -8.24 -7.72 -10.75
N GLY A 49 -8.40 -8.57 -9.73
CA GLY A 49 -7.42 -9.57 -9.27
C GLY A 49 -8.03 -10.98 -9.20
N PRO A 50 -7.31 -12.00 -8.65
CA PRO A 50 -5.98 -11.94 -8.02
C PRO A 50 -4.82 -11.96 -9.04
N GLY A 51 -3.59 -11.73 -8.57
CA GLY A 51 -2.38 -11.77 -9.40
C GLY A 51 -2.34 -10.62 -10.43
N LEU A 52 -1.92 -10.91 -11.67
CA LEU A 52 -1.93 -9.89 -12.73
C LEU A 52 -3.34 -9.34 -12.95
N GLY A 53 -4.33 -10.24 -12.93
CA GLY A 53 -5.75 -9.91 -13.02
C GLY A 53 -6.14 -9.14 -14.28
N SER A 54 -7.04 -8.17 -14.15
CA SER A 54 -7.62 -7.36 -15.23
C SER A 54 -7.28 -5.87 -15.05
N ILE A 55 -7.27 -5.11 -16.15
CA ILE A 55 -7.14 -3.65 -16.13
C ILE A 55 -8.46 -2.95 -15.77
N GLN A 56 -9.57 -3.69 -15.70
CA GLN A 56 -10.87 -3.16 -15.32
C GLN A 56 -10.94 -2.85 -13.82
N PRO A 57 -11.76 -1.86 -13.40
CA PRO A 57 -11.90 -1.49 -12.00
C PRO A 57 -12.48 -2.65 -11.18
N SER A 58 -12.06 -2.75 -9.92
CA SER A 58 -12.62 -3.71 -8.96
C SER A 58 -12.67 -3.13 -7.54
N GLN A 59 -13.32 -3.84 -6.62
CA GLN A 59 -13.35 -3.50 -5.19
C GLN A 59 -12.91 -4.69 -4.31
N ALA A 60 -12.15 -5.62 -4.89
CA ALA A 60 -11.84 -6.92 -4.28
C ALA A 60 -10.73 -6.86 -3.21
N ASP A 61 -10.00 -5.74 -3.11
CA ASP A 61 -8.83 -5.65 -2.22
C ASP A 61 -9.20 -5.26 -0.78
N TYR A 62 -10.49 -5.10 -0.46
CA TYR A 62 -10.96 -4.62 0.84
C TYR A 62 -10.32 -5.36 2.03
N TYR A 63 -10.29 -6.69 1.98
CA TYR A 63 -9.69 -7.48 3.06
C TYR A 63 -8.17 -7.33 3.13
N GLN A 64 -7.49 -7.26 1.99
CA GLN A 64 -6.05 -7.03 1.96
C GLN A 64 -5.68 -5.67 2.58
N MET A 65 -6.50 -4.64 2.39
CA MET A 65 -6.26 -3.30 2.94
C MET A 65 -6.58 -3.18 4.43
N THR A 66 -7.59 -3.92 4.92
CA THR A 66 -8.11 -3.76 6.29
C THR A 66 -7.62 -4.83 7.26
N ARG A 67 -7.17 -5.97 6.75
CA ARG A 67 -6.76 -7.14 7.55
C ARG A 67 -5.35 -7.63 7.25
N GLY A 68 -4.66 -7.05 6.27
CA GLY A 68 -3.34 -7.51 5.82
C GLY A 68 -3.41 -8.60 4.75
N GLY A 69 -2.25 -8.90 4.15
CA GLY A 69 -2.10 -9.85 3.04
C GLY A 69 -1.37 -11.14 3.41
N GLY A 70 -1.33 -11.47 4.70
CA GLY A 70 -0.72 -12.65 5.30
C GLY A 70 -1.04 -12.68 6.78
#